data_AF-A0A0R2FZA8-F1
#
_entry.id   AF-A0A0R2FZA8-F1
#
_cell.length_a   1.000
_cell.length_b   1.000
_cell.length_c   1.000
_cell.angle_alpha   90.00
_cell.angle_beta   90.00
_cell.angle_gamma   90.00
#
_symmetry.space_group_name_H-M   'P 1'
#
loop_
_entity.id
_entity.type
_entity.pdbx_description
1 polymer ?
#
loop_
_entity_poly.entity_id
_entity_poly.type
_entity_poly.pdbx_seq_one_letter_code
_entity_poly.pdbx_strand_id
1 'polypeptide(L)' 'MTTWIYVVYYQTNTTMTVLRAFNSEQRAKDFVAVLTTTPYPEYPLADGGYSYQRIPLY' A
#
# COMPACT_ATOMS: atom_id res chain seq x y z
N MET A 1 -25.08 -0.55 1.64
CA MET A 1 -23.94 -1.41 2.03
C MET A 1 -22.68 -0.61 1.74
N THR A 2 -21.90 -0.26 2.75
CA THR A 2 -20.64 0.46 2.53
C THR A 2 -19.60 -0.53 2.04
N THR A 3 -19.17 -0.38 0.79
CA THR A 3 -18.14 -1.22 0.20
C THR A 3 -16.78 -0.61 0.52
N TRP A 4 -15.78 -1.42 0.87
CA TRP A 4 -14.45 -0.93 1.23
C TRP A 4 -13.40 -1.55 0.34
N ILE A 5 -12.34 -0.78 0.08
CA ILE A 5 -11.10 -1.30 -0.52
C ILE A 5 -9.90 -0.93 0.34
N TYR A 6 -8.84 -1.69 0.18
CA TYR A 6 -7.57 -1.51 0.85
C TYR A 6 -6.54 -1.14 -0.18
N VAL A 7 -6.06 0.09 -0.13
CA VAL A 7 -5.10 0.64 -1.09
C VAL A 7 -3.71 0.56 -0.48
N VAL A 8 -2.83 -0.20 -1.13
CA VAL A 8 -1.40 -0.23 -0.83
C VAL A 8 -0.71 0.91 -1.58
N TYR A 9 0.13 1.64 -0.86
CA TYR A 9 0.86 2.78 -1.38
C TYR A 9 2.28 2.79 -0.82
N TYR A 10 3.15 3.49 -1.54
CA TYR A 10 4.48 3.88 -1.08
C TYR A 10 4.43 5.36 -0.70
N GLN A 11 4.91 5.71 0.48
CA GLN A 11 4.97 7.08 0.96
C GLN A 11 6.41 7.48 1.28
N THR A 12 6.79 8.67 0.84
CA THR A 12 7.97 9.41 1.29
C THR A 12 7.49 10.65 2.06
N ASN A 13 8.42 11.46 2.55
CA ASN A 13 8.06 12.72 3.24
C ASN A 13 7.33 13.74 2.36
N THR A 14 7.40 13.60 1.03
CA THR A 14 6.88 14.60 0.09
C THR A 14 5.85 14.04 -0.89
N THR A 15 5.78 12.71 -1.05
CA THR A 15 4.95 12.08 -2.08
C THR A 15 4.31 10.80 -1.59
N MET A 16 3.07 10.57 -2.03
CA MET A 16 2.37 9.31 -1.84
C MET A 16 2.01 8.73 -3.21
N THR A 17 2.48 7.52 -3.48
CA THR A 17 2.24 6.81 -4.74
C THR A 17 1.38 5.58 -4.49
N VAL A 18 0.22 5.51 -5.12
CA VAL A 18 -0.65 4.34 -5.06
C VAL A 18 -0.06 3.22 -5.91
N LEU A 19 0.09 2.03 -5.33
CA LEU A 19 0.64 0.86 -6.02
C LEU A 19 -0.45 -0.10 -6.45
N ARG A 20 -1.38 -0.42 -5.54
CA ARG A 20 -2.42 -1.42 -5.81
C ARG A 20 -3.60 -1.30 -4.85
N ALA A 21 -4.79 -1.68 -5.31
CA ALA A 21 -5.98 -1.82 -4.46
C ALA A 21 -6.39 -3.30 -4.31
N PHE A 22 -6.91 -3.64 -3.13
CA PHE A 22 -7.42 -4.95 -2.79
C PHE A 22 -8.82 -4.82 -2.17
N ASN A 23 -9.65 -5.85 -2.33
CA ASN A 23 -10.93 -5.98 -1.65
C ASN A 23 -10.83 -6.71 -0.30
N SER A 24 -9.62 -7.14 0.10
CA SER A 24 -9.35 -7.88 1.32
C SER A 24 -8.16 -7.26 2.05
N GLU A 25 -8.32 -7.02 3.34
CA GLU A 25 -7.26 -6.49 4.20
C GLU A 25 -6.04 -7.42 4.25
N GLN A 26 -6.29 -8.72 4.40
CA GLN A 26 -5.22 -9.72 4.50
C GLN A 26 -4.33 -9.67 3.27
N ARG A 27 -4.93 -9.58 2.07
CA ARG A 27 -4.16 -9.46 0.82
C ARG A 27 -3.32 -8.18 0.77
N ALA A 28 -3.85 -7.05 1.24
CA ALA A 28 -3.09 -5.81 1.31
C ALA A 28 -1.91 -5.93 2.29
N LYS A 29 -2.13 -6.52 3.47
CA LYS A 29 -1.10 -6.76 4.48
C LYS A 29 0.00 -7.69 3.98
N ASP A 30 -0.37 -8.81 3.36
CA ASP A 30 0.59 -9.75 2.78
C ASP A 30 1.42 -9.08 1.68
N PHE A 31 0.78 -8.25 0.86
CA PHE A 31 1.47 -7.51 -0.20
C PHE A 31 2.46 -6.48 0.35
N VAL A 32 2.10 -5.74 1.41
CA VAL A 32 3.04 -4.85 2.09
C VAL A 32 4.22 -5.63 2.67
N ALA A 33 3.97 -6.77 3.32
CA ALA A 33 5.05 -7.60 3.88
C ALA A 33 6.04 -8.08 2.81
N VAL A 34 5.55 -8.45 1.63
CA VAL A 34 6.39 -8.78 0.48
C VAL A 34 7.21 -7.57 0.04
N LEU A 35 6.59 -6.39 -0.11
CA LEU A 35 7.30 -5.16 -0.53
C LEU A 35 8.32 -4.67 0.51
N THR A 36 8.07 -4.90 1.80
CA THR A 36 9.05 -4.62 2.85
C THR A 36 10.24 -5.57 2.79
N THR A 37 10.08 -6.79 2.27
CA THR A 37 11.17 -7.77 2.13
C THR A 37 11.89 -7.62 0.78
N THR A 38 11.14 -7.28 -0.27
CA THR A 38 11.62 -7.16 -1.64
C THR A 38 11.01 -5.89 -2.24
N PRO A 39 11.59 -4.72 -1.95
CA PRO A 39 11.07 -3.44 -2.43
C PRO A 39 11.27 -3.30 -3.93
N TYR A 40 10.41 -2.48 -4.55
CA TYR A 40 10.62 -2.08 -5.94
C TYR A 40 11.87 -1.20 -6.06
N PRO A 41 12.66 -1.32 -7.15
CA PRO A 41 13.85 -0.49 -7.37
C PRO A 41 13.56 1.01 -7.35
N GLU A 42 12.42 1.43 -7.92
CA GLU A 42 11.98 2.83 -7.93
C GLU A 42 11.42 3.33 -6.57
N TYR A 43 11.16 2.44 -5.62
CA TYR A 43 10.57 2.75 -4.31
C TYR A 43 11.38 2.09 -3.16
N PRO A 44 12.64 2.50 -2.94
CA PRO A 44 13.50 1.88 -1.94
C PRO A 44 13.09 2.25 -0.51
N LEU A 45 13.22 1.32 0.44
CA LEU A 45 12.89 1.57 1.86
C LEU A 45 13.77 2.62 2.54
N ALA A 46 14.86 3.05 1.92
CA ALA A 46 15.73 4.11 2.44
C ALA A 46 15.05 5.50 2.39
N ASP A 47 14.18 5.71 1.40
CA ASP A 47 13.59 7.04 1.12
C ASP A 47 12.13 7.14 1.58
N GLY A 48 11.53 6.03 1.99
CA GLY A 48 10.11 5.94 2.32
C GLY A 48 9.68 4.57 2.83
N GLY A 49 8.38 4.35 2.86
CA GLY A 49 7.80 3.11 3.39
C GLY A 49 6.53 2.68 2.67
N TYR A 50 6.30 1.37 2.64
CA TYR A 50 5.06 0.78 2.16
C TYR A 50 4.04 0.70 3.28
N SER A 51 2.81 1.08 2.98
CA SER A 51 1.68 0.97 3.90
C SER A 51 0.40 0.71 3.13
N TYR A 52 -0.68 0.43 3.85
CA TYR A 52 -2.00 0.31 3.27
C TYR A 52 -3.02 1.13 4.05
N GLN A 53 -4.06 1.60 3.36
CA GLN A 53 -5.16 2.34 3.96
C GLN A 53 -6.49 1.78 3.49
N ARG A 54 -7.45 1.68 4.42
CA ARG A 54 -8.83 1.32 4.12
C ARG A 54 -9.59 2.55 3.62
N ILE A 55 -10.19 2.45 2.44
CA ILE A 55 -10.93 3.53 1.76
C ILE A 55 -12.39 3.11 1.55
N PRO A 56 -13.37 3.92 1.97
CA PRO A 56 -14.79 3.70 1.64
C PRO A 56 -15.05 3.98 0.16
N LEU A 57 -15.80 3.09 -0.48
CA LEU A 57 -16.43 3.33 -1.78
C LEU A 57 -17.87 3.78 -1.50
N TYR A 58 -18.17 5.02 -1.88
CA TYR A 58 -19.49 5.63 -1.81
C TYR A 58 -20.25 5.44 -3.12
#